data_AF-S6D486-F1
#
_entry.id   AF-S6D486-F1
#
_cell.length_a   1.000
_cell.length_b   1.000
_cell.length_c   1.000
_cell.angle_alpha   90.00
_cell.angle_beta   90.00
_cell.angle_gamma   90.00
#
_symmetry.space_group_name_H-M   'P 1'
#
loop_
_entity.id
_entity.type
_entity.pdbx_description
1 polymer ?
#
loop_
_entity_poly.entity_id
_entity_poly.type
_entity_poly.pdbx_seq_one_letter_code
_entity_poly.pdbx_strand_id
1 'polypeptide(L)'
;MNTAGKEDGYGSFRVTAQGEVLTKVKADNYANIDQAPVSTGWIPAYLGKLNGALDFGSVDTDPDPPENGIAIWQGFPFKHGERWAVSHDDQLIWKWRDYRFTSIFDHSELIAAYDEYRPNPGRLYVTEHGHIWINVPHNDVTQAKRSEVQQAISSWKQRAETNDNTSTLRLVNRRLVATSQSDDPADGHLPIHIGHLRDFDDGLVPRPVVDDDEYFLKVGQYEEVWE
;
A
#
# COMPACT_ATOMS: atom_id res chain seq x y z
N MET A 1 -25.50 -13.21 -11.27
CA MET A 1 -24.50 -12.25 -10.77
C MET A 1 -24.35 -11.18 -11.83
N ASN A 2 -24.74 -9.93 -11.53
CA ASN A 2 -24.30 -8.82 -12.37
C ASN A 2 -22.80 -8.68 -12.15
N THR A 3 -22.01 -8.80 -13.22
CA THR A 3 -20.55 -8.71 -13.17
C THR A 3 -20.15 -7.30 -12.72
N ALA A 4 -19.44 -7.21 -11.60
CA ALA A 4 -18.77 -5.97 -11.20
C ALA A 4 -17.53 -5.80 -12.09
N GLY A 5 -17.52 -4.80 -12.97
CA GLY A 5 -16.43 -4.56 -13.91
C GLY A 5 -16.84 -3.68 -15.09
N LYS A 6 -15.88 -3.36 -15.95
CA LYS A 6 -16.12 -2.68 -17.23
C LYS A 6 -16.54 -3.70 -18.30
N GLU A 7 -17.23 -3.22 -19.32
CA GLU A 7 -17.76 -4.06 -20.43
C GLU A 7 -16.67 -4.78 -21.23
N ASP A 8 -15.46 -4.23 -21.24
CA ASP A 8 -14.27 -4.79 -21.90
C ASP A 8 -13.53 -5.85 -21.05
N GLY A 9 -14.09 -6.20 -19.88
CA GLY A 9 -13.52 -7.21 -18.98
C GLY A 9 -12.43 -6.67 -18.06
N TYR A 10 -12.09 -5.38 -18.13
CA TYR A 10 -11.15 -4.76 -17.21
C TYR A 10 -11.86 -4.22 -15.94
N GLY A 11 -11.11 -4.10 -14.87
CA GLY A 11 -11.61 -3.60 -13.60
C GLY A 11 -10.48 -3.28 -12.64
N SER A 12 -10.82 -2.56 -11.58
CA SER A 12 -9.92 -2.38 -10.45
C SER A 12 -10.68 -2.67 -9.18
N PHE A 13 -10.04 -3.37 -8.26
CA PHE A 13 -10.51 -3.55 -6.91
C PHE A 13 -9.36 -3.23 -5.95
N ARG A 14 -9.72 -2.97 -4.71
CA ARG A 14 -8.78 -2.83 -3.60
C ARG A 14 -9.17 -3.86 -2.57
N VAL A 15 -8.17 -4.39 -1.89
CA VAL A 15 -8.36 -5.26 -0.74
C VAL A 15 -7.77 -4.55 0.47
N THR A 16 -8.56 -4.36 1.51
CA THR A 16 -8.08 -3.78 2.77
C THR A 16 -7.30 -4.83 3.57
N ALA A 17 -6.54 -4.39 4.58
CA ALA A 17 -5.85 -5.31 5.51
C ALA A 17 -6.81 -6.21 6.32
N GLN A 18 -8.11 -6.00 6.22
CA GLN A 18 -9.15 -6.85 6.80
C GLN A 18 -9.82 -7.77 5.78
N GLY A 19 -9.23 -7.86 4.57
CA GLY A 19 -9.73 -8.66 3.46
C GLY A 19 -10.96 -8.09 2.77
N GLU A 20 -11.37 -6.84 3.04
CA GLU A 20 -12.55 -6.26 2.41
C GLU A 20 -12.26 -5.90 0.96
N VAL A 21 -13.11 -6.39 0.06
CA VAL A 21 -12.99 -6.14 -1.38
C VAL A 21 -13.85 -4.94 -1.75
N LEU A 22 -13.18 -3.86 -2.14
CA LEU A 22 -13.78 -2.59 -2.52
C LEU A 22 -13.56 -2.35 -4.01
N THR A 23 -14.60 -1.94 -4.72
CA THR A 23 -14.50 -1.57 -6.14
C THR A 23 -15.37 -0.35 -6.43
N LYS A 24 -15.43 0.05 -7.70
CA LYS A 24 -16.42 1.00 -8.20
C LYS A 24 -17.33 0.30 -9.20
N VAL A 25 -18.61 0.63 -9.16
CA VAL A 25 -19.62 0.13 -10.11
C VAL A 25 -20.40 1.31 -10.67
N LYS A 26 -20.89 1.20 -11.91
CA LYS A 26 -21.84 2.18 -12.43
C LYS A 26 -23.13 2.12 -11.61
N ALA A 27 -23.63 3.28 -11.20
CA ALA A 27 -24.84 3.43 -10.39
C ALA A 27 -26.03 2.62 -10.94
N ASP A 28 -26.27 2.73 -12.26
CA ASP A 28 -27.36 2.03 -12.96
C ASP A 28 -27.27 0.50 -12.90
N ASN A 29 -26.08 -0.04 -12.57
CA ASN A 29 -25.82 -1.47 -12.49
C ASN A 29 -25.78 -2.00 -11.04
N TYR A 30 -25.92 -1.13 -10.03
CA TYR A 30 -25.79 -1.51 -8.62
C TYR A 30 -27.16 -1.73 -7.97
N ALA A 31 -27.38 -2.95 -7.47
CA ALA A 31 -28.66 -3.35 -6.89
C ALA A 31 -29.03 -2.60 -5.59
N ASN A 32 -28.04 -2.04 -4.87
CA ASN A 32 -28.24 -1.34 -3.60
C ASN A 32 -27.98 0.17 -3.73
N ILE A 33 -28.28 0.76 -4.89
CA ILE A 33 -28.02 2.18 -5.18
C ILE A 33 -28.73 3.13 -4.20
N ASP A 34 -29.86 2.69 -3.64
CA ASP A 34 -30.65 3.38 -2.62
C ASP A 34 -29.94 3.53 -1.27
N GLN A 35 -28.91 2.71 -1.01
CA GLN A 35 -28.08 2.77 0.19
C GLN A 35 -26.83 3.65 0.00
N ALA A 36 -26.57 4.10 -1.23
CA ALA A 36 -25.39 4.91 -1.53
C ALA A 36 -25.67 6.41 -1.25
N PRO A 37 -24.73 7.15 -0.63
CA PRO A 37 -24.85 8.61 -0.48
C PRO A 37 -24.93 9.36 -1.82
N VAL A 38 -24.46 8.73 -2.90
CA VAL A 38 -24.51 9.23 -4.28
C VAL A 38 -25.09 8.14 -5.16
N SER A 39 -26.10 8.47 -5.96
CA SER A 39 -26.85 7.50 -6.79
C SER A 39 -26.60 7.64 -8.29
N THR A 40 -25.51 8.30 -8.69
CA THR A 40 -25.18 8.60 -10.10
C THR A 40 -23.70 8.37 -10.39
N GLY A 41 -23.35 8.05 -11.63
CA GLY A 41 -21.95 7.89 -12.04
C GLY A 41 -21.32 6.58 -11.54
N TRP A 42 -20.07 6.63 -11.11
CA TRP A 42 -19.34 5.49 -10.54
C TRP A 42 -19.35 5.56 -9.02
N ILE A 43 -20.05 4.63 -8.38
CA ILE A 43 -20.20 4.61 -6.93
C ILE A 43 -19.26 3.57 -6.31
N PRO A 44 -18.69 3.83 -5.12
CA PRO A 44 -17.94 2.81 -4.39
C PRO A 44 -18.88 1.67 -3.97
N ALA A 45 -18.42 0.44 -4.13
CA ALA A 45 -19.16 -0.77 -3.75
C ALA A 45 -18.28 -1.70 -2.92
N TYR A 46 -18.84 -2.16 -1.80
CA TYR A 46 -18.30 -3.27 -1.03
C TYR A 46 -18.84 -4.58 -1.63
N LEU A 47 -17.93 -5.45 -2.08
CA LEU A 47 -18.28 -6.74 -2.69
C LEU A 47 -18.32 -7.89 -1.68
N GLY A 48 -17.70 -7.72 -0.51
CA GLY A 48 -17.56 -8.77 0.50
C GLY A 48 -16.14 -8.84 1.04
N LYS A 49 -15.82 -9.95 1.71
CA LYS A 49 -14.46 -10.27 2.17
C LYS A 49 -13.84 -11.37 1.33
N LEU A 50 -12.53 -11.33 1.16
CA LEU A 50 -11.76 -12.44 0.62
C LEU A 50 -11.96 -13.69 1.49
N ASN A 51 -12.07 -14.83 0.81
CA ASN A 51 -12.03 -16.14 1.45
C ASN A 51 -10.81 -16.88 0.90
N GLY A 52 -9.77 -17.02 1.73
CA GLY A 52 -8.45 -17.52 1.33
C GLY A 52 -7.50 -16.41 0.84
N ALA A 53 -6.34 -16.83 0.35
CA ALA A 53 -5.29 -15.95 -0.16
C ALA A 53 -5.38 -15.77 -1.68
N LEU A 54 -4.92 -14.62 -2.16
CA LEU A 54 -4.71 -14.40 -3.60
C LEU A 54 -3.35 -14.99 -3.99
N ASP A 55 -3.33 -15.89 -4.97
CA ASP A 55 -2.11 -16.49 -5.49
C ASP A 55 -1.72 -15.85 -6.82
N PHE A 56 -0.54 -15.23 -6.85
CA PHE A 56 0.04 -14.60 -8.04
C PHE A 56 1.18 -15.41 -8.68
N GLY A 57 1.33 -16.67 -8.26
CA GLY A 57 2.26 -17.67 -8.78
C GLY A 57 3.72 -17.39 -8.43
N SER A 58 4.31 -16.36 -9.02
CA SER A 58 5.75 -16.05 -8.89
C SER A 58 6.07 -14.84 -8.03
N VAL A 59 5.05 -14.16 -7.52
CA VAL A 59 5.20 -13.01 -6.62
C VAL A 59 4.54 -13.39 -5.31
N ASP A 60 5.33 -13.35 -4.25
CA ASP A 60 4.87 -13.64 -2.90
C ASP A 60 4.31 -12.36 -2.26
N THR A 61 3.00 -12.35 -2.00
CA THR A 61 2.30 -11.23 -1.36
C THR A 61 2.10 -11.41 0.14
N ASP A 62 2.47 -12.59 0.69
CA ASP A 62 2.37 -12.96 2.10
C ASP A 62 3.69 -13.59 2.61
N PRO A 63 4.85 -12.90 2.42
CA PRO A 63 6.14 -13.44 2.85
C PRO A 63 6.27 -13.42 4.38
N ASP A 64 7.11 -14.27 4.96
CA ASP A 64 7.41 -14.18 6.39
C ASP A 64 7.88 -12.74 6.78
N PRO A 65 7.30 -12.14 7.83
CA PRO A 65 7.73 -10.82 8.31
C PRO A 65 9.22 -10.80 8.72
N PRO A 66 9.89 -9.65 8.61
CA PRO A 66 11.27 -9.53 9.07
C PRO A 66 11.36 -9.74 10.58
N GLU A 67 12.12 -10.75 11.00
CA GLU A 67 12.41 -10.95 12.43
C GLU A 67 13.55 -10.05 12.93
N ASN A 68 14.56 -9.80 12.09
CA ASN A 68 15.75 -9.02 12.43
C ASN A 68 16.35 -8.33 11.19
N GLY A 69 16.86 -7.11 11.40
CA GLY A 69 17.53 -6.33 10.36
C GLY A 69 16.57 -5.82 9.28
N ILE A 70 17.15 -5.32 8.19
CA ILE A 70 16.40 -4.64 7.12
C ILE A 70 15.97 -5.65 6.06
N ALA A 71 14.67 -5.74 5.79
CA ALA A 71 14.13 -6.57 4.72
C ALA A 71 13.65 -5.71 3.54
N ILE A 72 13.87 -6.21 2.33
CA ILE A 72 13.33 -5.64 1.10
C ILE A 72 11.94 -6.22 0.87
N TRP A 73 10.97 -5.36 0.56
CA TRP A 73 9.62 -5.79 0.20
C TRP A 73 9.63 -6.60 -1.09
N GLN A 74 9.08 -7.82 -1.03
CA GLN A 74 9.14 -8.82 -2.11
C GLN A 74 7.84 -8.96 -2.90
N GLY A 75 6.72 -8.45 -2.37
CA GLY A 75 5.46 -8.40 -3.11
C GLY A 75 5.48 -7.34 -4.21
N PHE A 76 4.30 -6.87 -4.60
CA PHE A 76 4.21 -5.83 -5.64
C PHE A 76 4.71 -4.46 -5.08
N PRO A 77 5.74 -3.82 -5.67
CA PRO A 77 6.24 -2.54 -5.19
C PRO A 77 5.53 -1.33 -5.84
N PHE A 78 4.48 -1.59 -6.63
CA PHE A 78 3.66 -0.59 -7.28
C PHE A 78 2.21 -0.74 -6.82
N LYS A 79 1.68 0.32 -6.21
CA LYS A 79 0.25 0.45 -5.85
C LYS A 79 -0.30 -0.72 -5.01
N HIS A 80 0.54 -1.41 -4.25
CA HIS A 80 0.13 -2.54 -3.43
C HIS A 80 -0.04 -2.13 -1.97
N GLY A 81 -1.16 -2.54 -1.39
CA GLY A 81 -1.59 -2.14 -0.06
C GLY A 81 -2.28 -0.78 0.01
N GLU A 82 -3.02 -0.59 1.09
CA GLU A 82 -3.62 0.68 1.44
C GLU A 82 -2.54 1.70 1.82
N ARG A 83 -2.62 2.87 1.19
CA ARG A 83 -1.61 3.91 1.33
C ARG A 83 -1.98 4.88 2.45
N TRP A 84 -1.10 4.95 3.44
CA TRP A 84 -1.14 5.91 4.53
C TRP A 84 0.06 6.86 4.46
N ALA A 85 -0.03 8.00 5.13
CA ALA A 85 1.10 8.91 5.30
C ALA A 85 1.32 9.20 6.78
N VAL A 86 2.56 9.08 7.24
CA VAL A 86 2.97 9.65 8.53
C VAL A 86 2.99 11.18 8.39
N SER A 87 2.53 11.89 9.41
CA SER A 87 2.52 13.36 9.47
C SER A 87 3.62 13.87 10.41
N HIS A 88 3.81 15.19 10.45
CA HIS A 88 4.76 15.81 11.40
C HIS A 88 4.28 15.79 12.85
N ASP A 89 2.98 15.52 13.07
CA ASP A 89 2.36 15.45 14.39
C ASP A 89 2.20 13.99 14.85
N ASP A 90 2.98 13.07 14.30
CA ASP A 90 2.98 11.63 14.62
C ASP A 90 1.60 10.98 14.48
N GLN A 91 0.88 11.32 13.41
CA GLN A 91 -0.39 10.70 13.04
C GLN A 91 -0.33 10.02 11.68
N LEU A 92 -1.06 8.90 11.55
CA LEU A 92 -1.35 8.29 10.25
C LEU A 92 -2.52 9.00 9.57
N ILE A 93 -2.24 9.49 8.36
CA ILE A 93 -3.17 10.25 7.54
C ILE A 93 -3.48 9.47 6.26
N TRP A 94 -4.75 9.20 6.03
CA TRP A 94 -5.26 8.74 4.75
C TRP A 94 -5.55 9.95 3.86
N LYS A 95 -5.04 9.94 2.63
CA LYS A 95 -5.14 11.08 1.70
C LYS A 95 -5.83 10.70 0.40
N TRP A 96 -6.82 11.49 0.02
CA TRP A 96 -7.43 11.50 -1.30
C TRP A 96 -7.49 12.93 -1.84
N ARG A 97 -6.67 13.25 -2.85
CA ARG A 97 -6.50 14.62 -3.36
C ARG A 97 -6.13 15.61 -2.25
N ASP A 98 -6.99 16.60 -2.04
CA ASP A 98 -6.95 17.65 -1.03
C ASP A 98 -7.52 17.20 0.33
N TYR A 99 -8.25 16.08 0.37
CA TYR A 99 -8.79 15.50 1.61
C TYR A 99 -7.72 14.77 2.42
N ARG A 100 -7.83 14.92 3.74
CA ARG A 100 -6.94 14.32 4.73
C ARG A 100 -7.78 13.85 5.91
N PHE A 101 -7.70 12.56 6.21
CA PHE A 101 -8.44 11.95 7.31
C PHE A 101 -7.45 11.21 8.22
N THR A 102 -7.47 11.52 9.51
CA THR A 102 -6.62 10.85 10.50
C THR A 102 -7.18 9.46 10.82
N SER A 103 -6.30 8.52 11.17
CA SER A 103 -6.72 7.24 11.73
C SER A 103 -7.53 7.45 13.02
N ILE A 104 -8.57 6.64 13.24
CA ILE A 104 -9.28 6.59 14.53
C ILE A 104 -8.43 6.02 15.67
N PHE A 105 -7.36 5.31 15.33
CA PHE A 105 -6.48 4.65 16.28
C PHE A 105 -5.12 5.34 16.30
N ASP A 106 -4.52 5.38 17.47
CA ASP A 106 -3.12 5.76 17.64
C ASP A 106 -2.23 4.60 17.16
N HIS A 107 -1.14 4.94 16.49
CA HIS A 107 -0.20 3.98 15.89
C HIS A 107 1.25 4.33 16.25
N SER A 108 1.52 4.53 17.54
CA SER A 108 2.81 5.02 18.01
C SER A 108 3.94 4.04 17.75
N GLU A 109 3.71 2.73 17.88
CA GLU A 109 4.74 1.71 17.66
C GLU A 109 5.10 1.61 16.17
N LEU A 110 4.08 1.61 15.31
CA LEU A 110 4.29 1.63 13.86
C LEU A 110 5.00 2.91 13.39
N ILE A 111 4.62 4.08 13.92
CA ILE A 111 5.27 5.35 13.55
C ILE A 111 6.73 5.36 14.04
N ALA A 112 7.00 4.89 15.25
CA ALA A 112 8.38 4.76 15.74
C ALA A 112 9.21 3.85 14.82
N ALA A 113 8.66 2.70 14.41
CA ALA A 113 9.33 1.80 13.47
C ALA A 113 9.56 2.45 12.09
N TYR A 114 8.62 3.26 11.60
CA TYR A 114 8.78 4.06 10.38
C TYR A 114 9.96 5.04 10.49
N ASP A 115 10.05 5.77 11.60
CA ASP A 115 11.04 6.84 11.82
C ASP A 115 12.48 6.31 11.90
N GLU A 116 12.68 5.04 12.30
CA GLU A 116 14.01 4.41 12.26
C GLU A 116 14.63 4.42 10.85
N TYR A 117 13.79 4.27 9.83
CA TYR A 117 14.20 4.21 8.44
C TYR A 117 14.09 5.56 7.73
N ARG A 118 13.06 6.34 8.09
CA ARG A 118 12.70 7.55 7.37
C ARG A 118 12.24 8.66 8.33
N PRO A 119 13.11 9.59 8.74
CA PRO A 119 12.76 10.67 9.65
C PRO A 119 11.91 11.77 9.00
N ASN A 120 11.81 11.80 7.67
CA ASN A 120 11.00 12.75 6.93
C ASN A 120 9.64 12.15 6.62
N PRO A 121 8.51 12.81 6.99
CA PRO A 121 7.19 12.27 6.76
C PRO A 121 6.92 11.81 5.33
N GLY A 122 6.12 10.76 5.19
CA GLY A 122 5.72 10.26 3.91
C GLY A 122 4.97 8.95 4.00
N ARG A 123 5.02 8.16 2.92
CA ARG A 123 4.05 7.08 2.70
C ARG A 123 4.51 5.76 3.30
N LEU A 124 3.55 5.07 3.90
CA LEU A 124 3.59 3.64 4.19
C LEU A 124 2.42 2.94 3.52
N TYR A 125 2.54 1.63 3.38
CA TYR A 125 1.60 0.79 2.65
C TYR A 125 1.28 -0.43 3.50
N VAL A 126 -0.01 -0.69 3.73
CA VAL A 126 -0.50 -1.84 4.50
C VAL A 126 -1.19 -2.81 3.56
N THR A 127 -0.66 -4.01 3.36
CA THR A 127 -1.23 -5.00 2.43
C THR A 127 -2.45 -5.70 3.02
N GLU A 128 -3.17 -6.43 2.17
CA GLU A 128 -4.29 -7.30 2.54
C GLU A 128 -3.91 -8.41 3.53
N HIS A 129 -2.63 -8.78 3.54
CA HIS A 129 -2.03 -9.73 4.47
C HIS A 129 -1.49 -9.05 5.74
N GLY A 130 -1.61 -7.74 5.86
CA GLY A 130 -1.13 -6.99 7.02
C GLY A 130 0.36 -6.66 7.00
N HIS A 131 1.08 -6.94 5.91
CA HIS A 131 2.46 -6.49 5.76
C HIS A 131 2.53 -4.98 5.60
N ILE A 132 3.55 -4.39 6.19
CA ILE A 132 3.78 -2.95 6.16
C ILE A 132 5.11 -2.68 5.47
N TRP A 133 5.05 -1.92 4.38
CA TRP A 133 6.25 -1.53 3.66
C TRP A 133 6.25 -0.04 3.34
N ILE A 134 7.45 0.50 3.15
CA ILE A 134 7.69 1.93 2.94
C ILE A 134 8.63 2.13 1.75
N ASN A 135 8.58 3.33 1.16
CA ASN A 135 9.59 3.75 0.20
C ASN A 135 10.51 4.75 0.87
N VAL A 136 11.79 4.40 0.94
CA VAL A 136 12.81 5.21 1.60
C VAL A 136 13.72 5.82 0.54
N PRO A 137 13.69 7.15 0.36
CA PRO A 137 14.67 7.84 -0.47
C PRO A 137 16.08 7.56 0.04
N HIS A 138 17.04 7.34 -0.87
CA HIS A 138 18.42 6.98 -0.49
C HIS A 138 19.12 8.07 0.34
N ASN A 139 18.68 9.33 0.22
CA ASN A 139 19.14 10.46 1.01
C ASN A 139 18.37 10.67 2.33
N ASP A 140 17.20 10.05 2.50
CA ASP A 140 16.40 10.11 3.74
C ASP A 140 16.82 9.04 4.76
N VAL A 141 17.49 7.97 4.31
CA VAL A 141 18.02 6.95 5.23
C VAL A 141 18.96 7.60 6.25
N THR A 142 18.71 7.37 7.53
CA THR A 142 19.56 7.88 8.61
C THR A 142 21.01 7.42 8.43
N GLN A 143 21.99 8.25 8.78
CA GLN A 143 23.40 7.92 8.58
C GLN A 143 23.79 6.61 9.28
N ALA A 144 23.19 6.33 10.44
CA ALA A 144 23.40 5.09 11.20
C ALA A 144 22.92 3.83 10.47
N LYS A 145 21.86 3.92 9.66
CA LYS A 145 21.26 2.78 8.95
C LYS A 145 21.77 2.59 7.52
N ARG A 146 22.46 3.58 6.93
CA ARG A 146 22.88 3.54 5.51
C ARG A 146 23.67 2.27 5.16
N SER A 147 24.66 1.87 5.96
CA SER A 147 25.45 0.66 5.69
C SER A 147 24.62 -0.62 5.81
N GLU A 148 23.75 -0.69 6.81
CA GLU A 148 22.85 -1.83 7.02
C GLU A 148 21.88 -1.99 5.84
N VAL A 149 21.32 -0.88 5.35
CA VAL A 149 20.42 -0.84 4.20
C VAL A 149 21.14 -1.31 2.93
N GLN A 150 22.34 -0.80 2.68
CA GLN A 150 23.15 -1.22 1.52
C GLN A 150 23.45 -2.71 1.56
N GLN A 151 23.84 -3.22 2.74
CA GLN A 151 24.09 -4.65 2.94
C GLN A 151 22.82 -5.47 2.71
N ALA A 152 21.66 -5.03 3.23
CA ALA A 152 20.38 -5.70 3.04
C ALA A 152 19.98 -5.81 1.57
N ILE A 153 20.18 -4.75 0.78
CA ILE A 153 19.92 -4.77 -0.67
C ILE A 153 20.86 -5.76 -1.37
N SER A 154 22.17 -5.71 -1.09
CA SER A 154 23.12 -6.63 -1.70
C SER A 154 22.81 -8.09 -1.35
N SER A 155 22.52 -8.37 -0.07
CA SER A 155 22.15 -9.71 0.39
C SER A 155 20.81 -10.18 -0.16
N TRP A 156 19.81 -9.31 -0.24
CA TRP A 156 18.54 -9.63 -0.89
C TRP A 156 18.74 -9.96 -2.37
N LYS A 157 19.49 -9.13 -3.11
CA LYS A 157 19.76 -9.36 -4.53
C LYS A 157 20.45 -10.70 -4.77
N GLN A 158 21.51 -10.98 -4.00
CA GLN A 158 22.24 -12.26 -4.08
C GLN A 158 21.33 -13.46 -3.78
N ARG A 159 20.48 -13.38 -2.76
CA ARG A 159 19.52 -14.46 -2.44
C ARG A 159 18.48 -14.64 -3.54
N ALA A 160 17.93 -13.56 -4.07
CA ALA A 160 16.94 -13.61 -5.13
C ALA A 160 17.54 -14.19 -6.43
N GLU A 161 18.79 -13.88 -6.76
CA GLU A 161 19.53 -14.49 -7.88
C GLU A 161 19.82 -15.98 -7.64
N THR A 162 20.24 -16.34 -6.42
CA THR A 162 20.53 -17.74 -6.05
C THR A 162 19.28 -18.63 -6.10
N ASN A 163 18.13 -18.08 -5.74
CA ASN A 163 16.85 -18.77 -5.69
C ASN A 163 16.05 -18.67 -7.01
N ASP A 164 16.63 -18.10 -8.07
CA ASP A 164 15.96 -17.85 -9.36
C ASP A 164 14.63 -17.07 -9.22
N ASN A 165 14.55 -16.15 -8.26
CA ASN A 165 13.39 -15.29 -8.05
C ASN A 165 13.40 -14.10 -9.02
N THR A 166 13.35 -14.42 -10.31
CA THR A 166 13.45 -13.48 -11.42
C THR A 166 12.31 -12.45 -11.43
N SER A 167 11.10 -12.83 -11.00
CA SER A 167 9.95 -11.94 -10.91
C SER A 167 10.17 -10.81 -9.90
N THR A 168 10.59 -11.15 -8.69
CA THR A 168 10.83 -10.16 -7.62
C THR A 168 12.01 -9.26 -7.95
N LEU A 169 13.12 -9.83 -8.47
CA LEU A 169 14.26 -9.05 -8.96
C LEU A 169 13.83 -7.99 -9.98
N ARG A 170 13.04 -8.40 -10.98
CA ARG A 170 12.55 -7.49 -12.02
C ARG A 170 11.64 -6.40 -11.45
N LEU A 171 10.73 -6.73 -10.53
CA LEU A 171 9.79 -5.78 -9.95
C LEU A 171 10.49 -4.74 -9.07
N VAL A 172 11.38 -5.18 -8.17
CA VAL A 172 12.15 -4.28 -7.32
C VAL A 172 13.08 -3.41 -8.15
N ASN A 173 13.79 -3.97 -9.14
CA ASN A 173 14.65 -3.17 -10.02
C ASN A 173 13.86 -2.11 -10.80
N ARG A 174 12.68 -2.47 -11.34
CA ARG A 174 11.79 -1.49 -11.99
C ARG A 174 11.34 -0.40 -11.03
N ARG A 175 11.09 -0.74 -9.76
CA ARG A 175 10.73 0.26 -8.73
C ARG A 175 11.87 1.24 -8.49
N LEU A 176 13.09 0.73 -8.32
CA LEU A 176 14.28 1.55 -8.10
C LEU A 176 14.47 2.53 -9.27
N VAL A 177 14.46 2.03 -10.51
CA VAL A 177 14.54 2.88 -11.71
C VAL A 177 13.38 3.89 -11.78
N ALA A 178 12.13 3.47 -11.53
CA ALA A 178 10.96 4.37 -11.61
C ALA A 178 10.94 5.47 -10.53
N THR A 179 11.79 5.39 -9.52
CA THR A 179 11.92 6.37 -8.44
C THR A 179 13.29 7.03 -8.42
N SER A 180 14.12 6.72 -9.41
CA SER A 180 15.41 7.34 -9.69
C SER A 180 15.24 8.69 -10.35
N GLN A 181 16.18 9.61 -10.12
CA GLN A 181 16.29 10.86 -10.89
C GLN A 181 17.13 10.68 -12.17
N SER A 182 17.90 9.59 -12.27
CA SER A 182 18.93 9.36 -13.28
C SER A 182 18.73 8.07 -14.09
N ASP A 183 17.61 7.38 -13.89
CA ASP A 183 17.34 6.01 -14.35
C ASP A 183 18.32 4.94 -13.80
N ASP A 184 19.18 5.31 -12.83
CA ASP A 184 20.06 4.39 -12.12
C ASP A 184 19.34 3.79 -10.90
N PRO A 185 19.17 2.46 -10.80
CA PRO A 185 18.56 1.86 -9.62
C PRO A 185 19.31 2.14 -8.31
N ALA A 186 20.58 2.58 -8.35
CA ALA A 186 21.37 2.89 -7.16
C ALA A 186 20.91 4.16 -6.40
N ASP A 187 20.19 5.08 -7.05
CA ASP A 187 19.64 6.30 -6.42
C ASP A 187 18.12 6.24 -6.21
N GLY A 188 17.48 5.13 -6.60
CA GLY A 188 16.04 4.90 -6.46
C GLY A 188 15.58 4.77 -5.00
N HIS A 189 14.27 4.91 -4.79
CA HIS A 189 13.66 4.74 -3.47
C HIS A 189 13.54 3.26 -3.10
N LEU A 190 14.05 2.93 -1.92
CA LEU A 190 14.17 1.57 -1.44
C LEU A 190 12.84 1.06 -0.88
N PRO A 191 12.31 -0.07 -1.37
CA PRO A 191 11.09 -0.66 -0.83
C PRO A 191 11.45 -1.52 0.40
N ILE A 192 11.31 -0.96 1.59
CA ILE A 192 11.66 -1.64 2.85
C ILE A 192 10.40 -2.23 3.47
N HIS A 193 10.45 -3.52 3.82
CA HIS A 193 9.44 -4.20 4.63
C HIS A 193 9.78 -3.95 6.10
N ILE A 194 8.91 -3.25 6.82
CA ILE A 194 9.18 -2.82 8.20
C ILE A 194 8.53 -3.72 9.25
N GLY A 195 7.61 -4.59 8.85
CA GLY A 195 6.98 -5.58 9.74
C GLY A 195 5.57 -5.93 9.29
N HIS A 196 4.86 -6.65 10.15
CA HIS A 196 3.45 -6.99 9.96
C HIS A 196 2.61 -6.26 11.02
N LEU A 197 1.34 -5.94 10.73
CA LEU A 197 0.44 -5.20 11.64
C LEU A 197 0.43 -5.81 13.05
N ARG A 198 0.34 -7.13 13.18
CA ARG A 198 0.41 -7.86 14.47
C ARG A 198 1.63 -7.53 15.35
N ASP A 199 2.68 -6.97 14.76
CA ASP A 199 3.92 -6.62 15.46
C ASP A 199 3.86 -5.20 16.05
N PHE A 200 2.79 -4.43 15.76
CA PHE A 200 2.63 -3.04 16.17
C PHE A 200 1.22 -2.76 16.71
N ASP A 201 1.13 -1.97 17.77
CA ASP A 201 -0.10 -1.35 18.25
C ASP A 201 -1.26 -2.38 18.38
N ASP A 202 -0.97 -3.54 18.97
CA ASP A 202 -1.89 -4.68 19.14
C ASP A 202 -2.53 -5.23 17.84
N GLY A 203 -1.92 -4.97 16.67
CA GLY A 203 -2.47 -5.38 15.38
C GLY A 203 -3.59 -4.48 14.87
N LEU A 204 -3.74 -3.26 15.41
CA LEU A 204 -4.77 -2.33 14.97
C LEU A 204 -4.55 -1.93 13.50
N VAL A 205 -5.60 -2.11 12.70
CA VAL A 205 -5.60 -1.67 11.30
C VAL A 205 -5.96 -0.18 11.26
N PRO A 206 -5.13 0.68 10.65
CA PRO A 206 -5.46 2.09 10.48
C PRO A 206 -6.80 2.28 9.76
N ARG A 207 -7.63 3.22 10.22
CA ARG A 207 -8.96 3.47 9.65
C ARG A 207 -9.31 4.95 9.65
N PRO A 208 -9.65 5.56 8.50
CA PRO A 208 -9.91 6.98 8.44
C PRO A 208 -11.26 7.32 9.10
N VAL A 209 -11.31 8.40 9.89
CA VAL A 209 -12.58 9.08 10.17
C VAL A 209 -12.94 9.91 8.95
N VAL A 210 -13.95 9.49 8.19
CA VAL A 210 -14.51 10.32 7.11
C VAL A 210 -15.76 11.00 7.64
N ASP A 211 -15.62 12.26 8.04
CA ASP A 211 -16.67 13.11 8.63
C ASP A 211 -17.11 14.25 7.70
N ASP A 212 -16.61 14.28 6.46
CA ASP A 212 -16.95 15.26 5.44
C ASP A 212 -17.83 14.64 4.34
N ASP A 213 -19.12 15.01 4.30
CA ASP A 213 -20.07 14.50 3.31
C ASP A 213 -19.72 14.92 1.86
N GLU A 214 -19.02 16.04 1.65
CA GLU A 214 -18.61 16.48 0.32
C GLU A 214 -17.61 15.53 -0.32
N TYR A 215 -16.82 14.82 0.51
CA TYR A 215 -15.90 13.80 0.02
C TYR A 215 -16.65 12.73 -0.79
N PHE A 216 -17.79 12.23 -0.28
CA PHE A 216 -18.56 11.19 -0.97
C PHE A 216 -19.12 11.68 -2.30
N LEU A 217 -19.58 12.93 -2.35
CA LEU A 217 -20.04 13.58 -3.59
C LEU A 217 -18.91 13.68 -4.62
N LYS A 218 -17.74 14.20 -4.23
CA LYS A 218 -16.60 14.40 -5.14
C LYS A 218 -16.02 13.08 -5.64
N VAL A 219 -15.96 12.04 -4.80
CA VAL A 219 -15.49 10.70 -5.21
C VAL A 219 -16.42 10.06 -6.22
N GLY A 220 -17.74 10.20 -6.05
CA GLY A 220 -18.76 9.64 -6.95
C GLY A 220 -18.85 10.34 -8.31
N GLN A 221 -18.53 11.64 -8.36
CA GLN A 221 -18.57 12.45 -9.59
C GLN A 221 -17.28 12.39 -10.43
N TYR A 222 -16.17 11.88 -9.87
CA TYR A 222 -14.89 11.90 -10.56
C TYR A 222 -14.73 10.70 -11.51
N GLU A 223 -14.84 10.96 -12.83
CA GLU A 223 -14.77 9.98 -13.92
C GLU A 223 -13.34 9.67 -14.42
N GLU A 224 -12.35 10.55 -14.20
CA GLU A 224 -10.99 10.30 -14.67
C GLU A 224 -10.22 9.38 -13.72
N VAL A 225 -10.23 8.09 -14.06
CA VAL A 225 -9.37 7.09 -13.45
C VAL A 225 -7.92 7.36 -13.87
N TRP A 226 -7.23 8.24 -13.15
CA TRP A 226 -5.77 8.29 -13.22
C TRP A 226 -5.22 7.06 -12.47
N GLU A 227 -4.81 6.05 -13.25
CA GLU A 227 -3.83 5.06 -12.82
C GLU A 227 -2.47 5.73 -12.62
#